data_AF-A0A3N5TD18-F1
#
_entry.id   AF-A0A3N5TD18-F1
#
_cell.length_a   1.000
_cell.length_b   1.000
_cell.length_c   1.000
_cell.angle_alpha   90.00
_cell.angle_beta   90.00
_cell.angle_gamma   90.00
#
_symmetry.space_group_name_H-M   'P 1'
#
loop_
_entity.id
_entity.type
_entity.pdbx_description
1 polymer ?
#
loop_
_entity_poly.entity_id
_entity_poly.type
_entity_poly.pdbx_seq_one_letter_code
_entity_poly.pdbx_strand_id
1 'polypeptide(L)'
;MTNEMIKEQLLKLKADAQDFTVIMTGKKSSKVNGLYKPFTREILLHNKNFTDDNQLMYTAIHEFAHHLQFTRLLTPGVARFHTSQFWSIFHELLFEAERMEIYQNIFLSNKDFLELTERIKRDFITEHGRLITEFGEVLLQAHELCDKYSVSFDDYVNRVLKIKHSHAQSMIRISNMELDPSL
;
A
#
# COMPACT_ATOMS: atom_id res chain seq x y z
N MET A 1 2.49 5.54 -25.64
CA MET A 1 2.76 4.12 -26.04
C MET A 1 1.61 3.47 -26.83
N THR A 2 1.84 2.35 -27.53
CA THR A 2 0.78 1.50 -28.17
C THR A 2 0.34 0.35 -27.25
N ASN A 3 -0.74 -0.37 -27.61
CA ASN A 3 -1.21 -1.54 -26.87
C ASN A 3 -0.15 -2.64 -26.78
N GLU A 4 0.56 -2.89 -27.89
CA GLU A 4 1.60 -3.91 -28.03
C GLU A 4 2.81 -3.57 -27.16
N MET A 5 3.24 -2.30 -27.17
CA MET A 5 4.32 -1.83 -26.31
C MET A 5 3.98 -2.03 -24.83
N ILE A 6 2.76 -1.68 -24.41
CA ILE A 6 2.33 -1.88 -23.01
C ILE A 6 2.34 -3.36 -22.66
N LYS A 7 1.77 -4.22 -23.51
CA LYS A 7 1.77 -5.69 -23.27
C LYS A 7 3.20 -6.23 -23.18
N GLU A 8 4.11 -5.79 -24.05
CA GLU A 8 5.52 -6.18 -24.01
C GLU A 8 6.19 -5.79 -22.69
N GLN A 9 5.98 -4.56 -22.22
CA GLN A 9 6.52 -4.11 -20.93
C GLN A 9 5.96 -4.93 -19.76
N LEU A 10 4.66 -5.23 -19.75
CA LEU A 10 4.06 -6.08 -18.71
C LEU A 10 4.61 -7.51 -18.74
N LEU A 11 4.85 -8.08 -19.92
CA LEU A 11 5.46 -9.40 -20.08
C LEU A 11 6.94 -9.42 -19.68
N LYS A 12 7.66 -8.30 -19.75
CA LYS A 12 9.00 -8.17 -19.17
C LYS A 12 8.99 -8.32 -17.65
N LEU A 13 7.96 -7.79 -16.98
CA LEU A 13 7.80 -7.94 -15.52
C LEU A 13 7.42 -9.37 -15.12
N LYS A 14 6.63 -10.06 -15.96
CA LYS A 14 6.21 -11.44 -15.69
C LYS A 14 5.97 -12.23 -16.97
N ALA A 15 7.03 -12.87 -17.46
CA ALA A 15 7.01 -13.59 -18.75
C ALA A 15 6.16 -14.86 -18.77
N ASP A 16 5.94 -15.49 -17.61
CA ASP A 16 5.12 -16.69 -17.42
C ASP A 16 3.62 -16.39 -17.19
N ALA A 17 3.18 -15.15 -17.41
CA ALA A 17 1.77 -14.79 -17.32
C ALA A 17 0.91 -15.57 -18.34
N GLN A 18 -0.30 -15.97 -17.94
CA GLN A 18 -1.27 -16.54 -18.90
C GLN A 18 -1.66 -15.47 -19.93
N ASP A 19 -2.14 -15.87 -21.11
CA ASP A 19 -2.46 -14.90 -22.15
C ASP A 19 -3.57 -13.92 -21.74
N PHE A 20 -3.38 -12.66 -22.16
CA PHE A 20 -4.24 -11.51 -21.90
C PHE A 20 -4.11 -10.50 -23.04
N THR A 21 -5.05 -9.56 -23.13
CA THR A 21 -4.98 -8.46 -24.11
C THR A 21 -4.91 -7.13 -23.41
N VAL A 22 -4.26 -6.14 -24.05
CA VAL A 22 -4.23 -4.75 -23.60
C VAL A 22 -4.97 -3.91 -24.63
N ILE A 23 -5.91 -3.08 -24.18
CA ILE A 23 -6.74 -2.25 -25.04
C ILE A 23 -6.82 -0.84 -24.48
N MET A 24 -6.17 0.11 -25.15
CA MET A 24 -6.48 1.52 -24.99
C MET A 24 -7.86 1.83 -25.57
N THR A 25 -8.79 2.31 -24.75
CA THR A 25 -10.21 2.40 -25.15
C THR A 25 -10.53 3.61 -26.04
N GLY A 26 -9.60 4.54 -26.23
CA GLY A 26 -9.80 5.80 -26.95
C GLY A 26 -10.72 6.80 -26.24
N LYS A 27 -11.00 6.58 -24.95
CA LYS A 27 -12.04 7.28 -24.18
C LYS A 27 -11.49 7.80 -22.86
N LYS A 28 -12.16 8.84 -22.33
CA LYS A 28 -12.02 9.31 -20.95
C LYS A 28 -13.08 8.61 -20.11
N SER A 29 -12.76 8.29 -18.86
CA SER A 29 -13.71 7.76 -17.88
C SER A 29 -13.63 8.60 -16.62
N SER A 30 -14.80 9.00 -16.09
CA SER A 30 -14.88 9.75 -14.83
C SER A 30 -14.77 8.86 -13.59
N LYS A 31 -14.83 7.52 -13.75
CA LYS A 31 -14.88 6.58 -12.64
C LYS A 31 -13.55 5.89 -12.36
N VAL A 32 -12.86 5.45 -13.41
CA VAL A 32 -11.65 4.62 -13.31
C VAL A 32 -10.69 4.94 -14.44
N ASN A 33 -9.40 4.70 -14.22
CA ASN A 33 -8.35 4.87 -15.24
C ASN A 33 -8.10 3.57 -16.02
N GLY A 34 -8.23 2.42 -15.35
CA GLY A 34 -8.09 1.09 -15.91
C GLY A 34 -9.21 0.18 -15.45
N LEU A 35 -9.36 -0.96 -16.13
CA LEU A 35 -10.23 -2.05 -15.72
C LEU A 35 -9.77 -3.37 -16.30
N TYR A 36 -9.50 -4.35 -15.44
CA TYR A 36 -9.32 -5.74 -15.82
C TYR A 36 -10.66 -6.48 -15.92
N LYS A 37 -10.88 -7.18 -17.04
CA LYS A 37 -12.02 -8.08 -17.28
C LYS A 37 -11.57 -9.55 -17.18
N PRO A 38 -11.92 -10.27 -16.09
CA PRO A 38 -11.39 -11.61 -15.86
C PRO A 38 -11.81 -12.66 -16.89
N PHE A 39 -13.07 -12.63 -17.33
CA PHE A 39 -13.62 -13.63 -18.25
C PHE A 39 -12.99 -13.58 -19.65
N THR A 40 -12.72 -12.38 -20.15
CA THR A 40 -12.09 -12.15 -21.47
C THR A 40 -10.58 -11.94 -21.37
N ARG A 41 -10.04 -11.83 -20.15
CA ARG A 41 -8.63 -11.49 -19.86
C ARG A 41 -8.17 -10.22 -20.57
N GLU A 42 -9.03 -9.21 -20.55
CA GLU A 42 -8.74 -7.91 -21.16
C GLU A 42 -8.32 -6.91 -20.08
N ILE A 43 -7.20 -6.24 -20.28
CA ILE A 43 -6.81 -5.03 -19.57
C ILE A 43 -7.25 -3.84 -20.40
N LEU A 44 -8.24 -3.09 -19.90
CA LEU A 44 -8.73 -1.88 -20.55
C LEU A 44 -8.10 -0.65 -19.91
N LEU A 45 -7.59 0.26 -20.72
CA LEU A 45 -6.97 1.50 -20.27
C LEU A 45 -7.71 2.68 -20.90
N HIS A 46 -8.30 3.54 -20.06
CA HIS A 46 -8.97 4.76 -20.51
C HIS A 46 -7.93 5.84 -20.82
N ASN A 47 -7.24 5.65 -21.95
CA ASN A 47 -6.01 6.36 -22.28
C ASN A 47 -6.13 7.90 -22.36
N LYS A 48 -7.34 8.46 -22.49
CA LYS A 48 -7.56 9.91 -22.41
C LYS A 48 -7.61 10.46 -20.98
N ASN A 49 -7.49 9.61 -19.96
CA ASN A 49 -7.34 10.04 -18.56
C ASN A 49 -5.89 10.41 -18.22
N PHE A 50 -4.90 9.88 -18.95
CA PHE A 50 -3.49 10.04 -18.61
C PHE A 50 -2.88 11.25 -19.32
N THR A 51 -1.97 11.92 -18.62
CA THR A 51 -1.20 13.04 -19.17
C THR A 51 0.20 12.64 -19.63
N ASP A 52 0.68 11.48 -19.20
CA ASP A 52 2.00 10.94 -19.50
C ASP A 52 2.01 9.39 -19.50
N ASP A 53 3.06 8.81 -20.08
CA ASP A 53 3.23 7.36 -20.20
C ASP A 53 3.52 6.70 -18.84
N ASN A 54 4.02 7.42 -17.84
CA ASN A 54 4.34 6.87 -16.52
C ASN A 54 3.05 6.54 -15.73
N GLN A 55 2.05 7.44 -15.76
CA GLN A 55 0.72 7.19 -15.19
C GLN A 55 0.00 6.03 -15.90
N LEU A 56 0.15 5.95 -17.22
CA LEU A 56 -0.38 4.86 -18.03
C LEU A 56 0.24 3.53 -17.63
N MET A 57 1.58 3.46 -17.49
CA MET A 57 2.26 2.25 -17.03
C MET A 57 1.89 1.85 -15.60
N TYR A 58 1.82 2.79 -14.66
CA TYR A 58 1.37 2.49 -13.29
C TYR A 58 -0.01 1.83 -13.29
N THR A 59 -0.95 2.38 -14.06
CA THR A 59 -2.30 1.81 -14.18
C THR A 59 -2.28 0.46 -14.89
N ALA A 60 -1.48 0.29 -15.94
CA ALA A 60 -1.35 -0.98 -16.64
C ALA A 60 -0.80 -2.08 -15.71
N ILE A 61 0.20 -1.75 -14.87
CA ILE A 61 0.78 -2.67 -13.88
C ILE A 61 -0.27 -3.05 -12.83
N HIS A 62 -1.11 -2.09 -12.39
CA HIS A 62 -2.22 -2.35 -11.47
C HIS A 62 -3.22 -3.36 -12.04
N GLU A 63 -3.70 -3.14 -13.26
CA GLU A 63 -4.63 -4.07 -13.91
C GLU A 63 -3.97 -5.42 -14.22
N PHE A 64 -2.67 -5.43 -14.49
CA PHE A 64 -1.91 -6.66 -14.66
C PHE A 64 -1.77 -7.46 -13.36
N ALA A 65 -1.63 -6.80 -12.21
CA ALA A 65 -1.67 -7.46 -10.92
C ALA A 65 -3.02 -8.16 -10.68
N HIS A 66 -4.14 -7.53 -11.09
CA HIS A 66 -5.45 -8.19 -11.07
C HIS A 66 -5.50 -9.43 -11.98
N HIS A 67 -4.90 -9.35 -13.17
CA HIS A 67 -4.77 -10.49 -14.07
C HIS A 67 -3.98 -11.66 -13.45
N LEU A 68 -2.83 -11.40 -12.85
CA LEU A 68 -2.01 -12.42 -12.20
C LEU A 68 -2.73 -13.02 -10.97
N GLN A 69 -3.38 -12.19 -10.15
CA GLN A 69 -4.17 -12.68 -9.02
C GLN A 69 -5.28 -13.63 -9.50
N PHE A 70 -6.03 -13.23 -10.53
CA PHE A 70 -7.13 -14.02 -11.05
C PHE A 70 -6.66 -15.37 -11.62
N THR A 71 -5.58 -15.35 -12.40
CA THR A 71 -5.07 -16.55 -13.10
C THR A 71 -4.37 -17.54 -12.18
N ARG A 72 -3.85 -17.09 -11.02
CA ARG A 72 -3.28 -17.98 -9.98
C ARG A 72 -4.35 -18.69 -9.15
N LEU A 73 -5.44 -18.01 -8.81
CA LEU A 73 -6.45 -18.54 -7.88
C LEU A 73 -7.62 -19.25 -8.57
N LEU A 74 -7.87 -18.96 -9.86
CA LEU A 74 -9.01 -19.46 -10.64
C LEU A 74 -10.38 -19.30 -9.95
N THR A 75 -10.48 -18.43 -8.94
CA THR A 75 -11.68 -18.26 -8.11
C THR A 75 -12.50 -17.10 -8.65
N PRO A 76 -13.74 -17.33 -9.14
CA PRO A 76 -14.61 -16.26 -9.63
C PRO A 76 -14.87 -15.21 -8.54
N GLY A 77 -14.64 -13.93 -8.87
CA GLY A 77 -14.92 -12.79 -7.96
C GLY A 77 -13.69 -12.19 -7.27
N VAL A 78 -12.61 -12.95 -7.04
CA VAL A 78 -11.41 -12.44 -6.34
C VAL A 78 -10.67 -11.38 -7.15
N ALA A 79 -10.76 -11.43 -8.47
CA ALA A 79 -10.09 -10.49 -9.37
C ALA A 79 -10.42 -9.01 -9.14
N ARG A 80 -11.53 -8.68 -8.47
CA ARG A 80 -11.97 -7.30 -8.23
C ARG A 80 -11.47 -6.69 -6.92
N PHE A 81 -10.93 -7.50 -6.00
CA PHE A 81 -10.58 -7.04 -4.66
C PHE A 81 -9.07 -6.89 -4.49
N HIS A 82 -8.67 -5.79 -3.85
CA HIS A 82 -7.29 -5.55 -3.41
C HIS A 82 -6.99 -6.32 -2.12
N THR A 83 -6.92 -7.65 -2.24
CA THR A 83 -6.54 -8.52 -1.13
C THR A 83 -5.08 -8.31 -0.73
N SER A 84 -4.63 -8.87 0.40
CA SER A 84 -3.20 -8.87 0.76
C SER A 84 -2.32 -9.50 -0.34
N GLN A 85 -2.84 -10.51 -1.04
CA GLN A 85 -2.12 -11.14 -2.15
C GLN A 85 -2.03 -10.22 -3.37
N PHE A 86 -3.08 -9.44 -3.68
CA PHE A 86 -3.02 -8.42 -4.72
C PHE A 86 -1.88 -7.44 -4.43
N TRP A 87 -1.81 -6.91 -3.20
CA TRP A 87 -0.81 -5.92 -2.83
C TRP A 87 0.60 -6.47 -2.89
N SER A 88 0.83 -7.73 -2.48
CA SER A 88 2.12 -8.40 -2.65
C SER A 88 2.53 -8.44 -4.13
N ILE A 89 1.64 -8.93 -5.00
CA ILE A 89 1.90 -9.01 -6.45
C ILE A 89 2.16 -7.62 -7.04
N PHE A 90 1.33 -6.64 -6.67
CA PHE A 90 1.42 -5.30 -7.22
C PHE A 90 2.71 -4.60 -6.81
N HIS A 91 3.12 -4.69 -5.54
CA HIS A 91 4.37 -4.12 -5.07
C HIS A 91 5.58 -4.82 -5.69
N GLU A 92 5.58 -6.15 -5.79
CA GLU A 92 6.62 -6.90 -6.51
C GLU A 92 6.77 -6.39 -7.95
N LEU A 93 5.66 -6.22 -8.68
CA LEU A 93 5.68 -5.70 -10.04
C LEU A 93 6.18 -4.25 -10.13
N LEU A 94 5.82 -3.38 -9.17
CA LEU A 94 6.31 -2.00 -9.14
C LEU A 94 7.81 -1.94 -8.89
N PHE A 95 8.34 -2.70 -7.92
CA PHE A 95 9.78 -2.75 -7.67
C PHE A 95 10.57 -3.20 -8.89
N GLU A 96 10.06 -4.22 -9.58
CA GLU A 96 10.64 -4.71 -10.83
C GLU A 96 10.57 -3.67 -11.95
N ALA A 97 9.42 -2.99 -12.08
CA ALA A 97 9.24 -1.94 -13.09
C ALA A 97 10.13 -0.73 -12.84
N GLU A 98 10.34 -0.34 -11.59
CA GLU A 98 11.31 0.70 -11.19
C GLU A 98 12.73 0.30 -11.56
N ARG A 99 13.15 -0.92 -11.20
CA ARG A 99 14.48 -1.44 -11.52
C ARG A 99 14.76 -1.51 -13.02
N MET A 100 13.74 -1.81 -13.81
CA MET A 100 13.82 -1.92 -15.27
C MET A 100 13.55 -0.61 -16.01
N GLU A 101 13.37 0.50 -15.28
CA GLU A 101 13.01 1.82 -15.84
C GLU A 101 11.72 1.84 -16.68
N ILE A 102 10.84 0.85 -16.46
CA ILE A 102 9.49 0.76 -17.08
C ILE A 102 8.52 1.73 -16.41
N TYR A 103 8.73 1.99 -15.12
CA TYR A 103 7.98 2.94 -14.32
C TYR A 103 8.96 3.77 -13.48
N GLN A 104 8.69 5.05 -13.36
CA GLN A 104 9.46 5.97 -12.53
C GLN A 104 8.66 6.34 -11.28
N ASN A 105 9.23 6.03 -10.13
CA ASN A 105 8.68 6.43 -8.85
C ASN A 105 9.02 7.89 -8.56
N ILE A 106 8.04 8.78 -8.83
CA ILE A 106 8.22 10.22 -8.64
C ILE A 106 8.45 10.59 -7.17
N PHE A 107 8.07 9.74 -6.21
CA PHE A 107 8.26 10.00 -4.79
C PHE A 107 9.75 10.02 -4.40
N LEU A 108 10.62 9.41 -5.24
CA LEU A 108 12.06 9.33 -5.01
C LEU A 108 12.88 10.35 -5.82
N SER A 109 12.25 11.09 -6.74
CA SER A 109 12.97 11.97 -7.67
C SER A 109 12.41 13.39 -7.73
N ASN A 110 11.13 13.58 -7.43
CA ASN A 110 10.52 14.90 -7.40
C ASN A 110 10.87 15.61 -6.08
N LYS A 111 11.39 16.84 -6.20
CA LYS A 111 11.85 17.65 -5.07
C LYS A 111 10.77 17.88 -4.01
N ASP A 112 9.53 18.19 -4.42
CA ASP A 112 8.45 18.50 -3.48
C ASP A 112 8.07 17.27 -2.64
N PHE A 113 8.05 16.09 -3.26
CA PHE A 113 7.83 14.83 -2.55
C PHE A 113 8.97 14.48 -1.61
N LEU A 114 10.23 14.67 -2.03
CA LEU A 114 11.40 14.43 -1.19
C LEU A 114 11.39 15.35 0.04
N GLU A 115 11.21 16.65 -0.15
CA GLU A 115 11.16 17.63 0.95
C GLU A 115 10.00 17.35 1.91
N LEU A 116 8.82 17.02 1.39
CA LEU A 116 7.68 16.67 2.23
C LEU A 116 7.90 15.35 2.99
N THR A 117 8.46 14.34 2.33
CA THR A 117 8.76 13.03 2.95
C THR A 117 9.76 13.18 4.08
N GLU A 118 10.85 13.93 3.85
CA GLU A 118 11.85 14.22 4.88
C GLU A 118 11.25 14.99 6.05
N ARG A 119 10.38 15.96 5.78
CA ARG A 119 9.66 16.69 6.83
C ARG A 119 8.75 15.76 7.64
N ILE A 120 7.98 14.89 6.98
CA ILE A 120 7.10 13.92 7.64
C ILE A 120 7.93 12.99 8.53
N LYS A 121 9.03 12.45 8.02
CA LYS A 121 9.91 11.55 8.76
C LYS A 121 10.50 12.24 10.00
N ARG A 122 11.17 13.37 9.79
CA ARG A 122 11.89 14.08 10.84
C ARG A 122 10.96 14.68 11.90
N ASP A 123 9.95 15.44 11.49
CA ASP A 123 9.16 16.26 12.41
C ASP A 123 8.04 15.45 13.08
N PHE A 124 7.57 14.38 12.44
CA PHE A 124 6.42 13.62 12.93
C PHE A 124 6.78 12.17 13.24
N ILE A 125 7.31 11.39 12.29
CA ILE A 125 7.49 9.94 12.51
C ILE A 125 8.49 9.69 13.65
N THR A 126 9.68 10.31 13.62
CA THR A 126 10.71 10.08 14.63
C THR A 126 10.26 10.55 16.02
N GLU A 127 9.78 11.79 16.13
CA GLU A 127 9.41 12.36 17.43
C GLU A 127 8.14 11.72 18.01
N HIS A 128 7.14 11.46 17.18
CA HIS A 128 5.94 10.73 17.61
C HIS A 128 6.27 9.29 17.98
N GLY A 129 7.20 8.63 17.28
CA GLY A 129 7.71 7.31 17.64
C GLY A 129 8.31 7.29 19.04
N ARG A 130 9.23 8.22 19.32
CA ARG A 130 9.82 8.38 20.66
C ARG A 130 8.77 8.59 21.76
N LEU A 131 7.85 9.53 21.54
CA LEU A 131 6.79 9.85 22.49
C LEU A 131 5.82 8.68 22.73
N ILE A 132 5.45 7.93 21.69
CA ILE A 132 4.58 6.77 21.84
C ILE A 132 5.28 5.65 22.60
N THR A 133 6.57 5.42 22.35
CA THR A 133 7.35 4.42 23.08
C THR A 133 7.42 4.76 24.56
N GLU A 134 7.86 5.97 24.91
CA GLU A 134 7.91 6.44 26.31
C GLU A 134 6.52 6.37 26.97
N PHE A 135 5.47 6.76 26.26
CA PHE A 135 4.12 6.71 26.80
C PHE A 135 3.64 5.26 27.02
N GLY A 136 3.96 4.34 26.11
CA GLY A 136 3.66 2.91 26.25
C GLY A 136 4.32 2.29 27.48
N GLU A 137 5.58 2.64 27.74
CA GLU A 137 6.31 2.20 28.94
C GLU A 137 5.65 2.70 30.24
N VAL A 138 5.21 3.97 30.27
CA VAL A 138 4.51 4.53 31.44
C VAL A 138 3.13 3.89 31.61
N LEU A 139 2.42 3.58 30.52
CA LEU A 139 1.14 2.86 30.59
C LEU A 139 1.32 1.43 31.11
N LEU A 140 2.44 0.77 30.80
CA LEU A 140 2.77 -0.53 31.37
C LEU A 140 2.97 -0.43 32.89
N GLN A 141 3.68 0.59 33.38
CA GLN A 141 3.80 0.83 34.83
C GLN A 141 2.42 1.09 35.48
N ALA A 142 1.53 1.82 34.81
CA ALA A 142 0.16 2.01 35.29
C ALA A 142 -0.64 0.70 35.33
N HIS A 143 -0.42 -0.20 34.36
CA HIS A 143 -1.02 -1.54 34.36
C HIS A 143 -0.54 -2.36 35.57
N GLU A 144 0.78 -2.42 35.80
CA GLU A 144 1.37 -3.11 36.95
C GLU A 144 0.84 -2.55 38.28
N LEU A 145 0.61 -1.23 38.36
CA LEU A 145 0.02 -0.60 39.53
C LEU A 145 -1.45 -1.00 39.72
N CYS A 146 -2.21 -1.08 38.63
CA CYS A 146 -3.60 -1.55 38.67
C CYS A 146 -3.67 -3.01 39.17
N ASP A 147 -2.78 -3.87 38.67
CA ASP A 147 -2.66 -5.27 39.10
C ASP A 147 -2.32 -5.36 40.60
N LYS A 148 -1.32 -4.57 41.05
CA LYS A 148 -0.89 -4.52 42.45
C LYS A 148 -2.03 -4.18 43.42
N TYR A 149 -2.93 -3.28 43.04
CA TYR A 149 -4.07 -2.88 43.87
C TYR A 149 -5.37 -3.60 43.50
N SER A 150 -5.33 -4.60 42.61
CA SER A 150 -6.49 -5.36 42.15
C SER A 150 -7.62 -4.47 41.61
N VAL A 151 -7.27 -3.42 40.86
CA VAL A 151 -8.21 -2.51 40.18
C VAL A 151 -8.13 -2.67 38.66
N SER A 152 -9.17 -2.25 37.95
CA SER A 152 -9.24 -2.40 36.48
C SER A 152 -8.40 -1.35 35.76
N PHE A 153 -7.42 -1.80 34.97
CA PHE A 153 -6.65 -0.95 34.06
C PHE A 153 -7.54 -0.31 32.98
N ASP A 154 -8.48 -1.06 32.41
CA ASP A 154 -9.43 -0.54 31.41
C ASP A 154 -10.23 0.64 31.97
N ASP A 155 -10.70 0.53 33.21
CA ASP A 155 -11.44 1.59 33.88
C ASP A 155 -10.56 2.82 34.13
N TYR A 156 -9.32 2.62 34.59
CA TYR A 156 -8.34 3.68 34.78
C TYR A 156 -8.07 4.44 33.47
N VAL A 157 -7.76 3.73 32.39
CA VAL A 157 -7.44 4.34 31.09
C VAL A 157 -8.65 5.09 30.50
N ASN A 158 -9.85 4.48 30.52
CA ASN A 158 -11.02 5.10 29.92
C ASN A 158 -11.56 6.28 30.74
N ARG A 159 -11.62 6.17 32.07
CA ARG A 159 -12.26 7.19 32.92
C ARG A 159 -11.30 8.26 33.41
N VAL A 160 -10.09 7.86 33.81
CA VAL A 160 -9.10 8.78 34.39
C VAL A 160 -8.25 9.41 33.29
N LEU A 161 -7.62 8.59 32.45
CA LEU A 161 -6.76 9.08 31.37
C LEU A 161 -7.55 9.58 30.15
N LYS A 162 -8.83 9.19 30.04
CA LYS A 162 -9.73 9.52 28.92
C LYS A 162 -9.20 9.06 27.56
N ILE A 163 -8.54 7.90 27.55
CA ILE A 163 -8.02 7.26 26.34
C ILE A 163 -8.83 5.99 26.11
N LYS A 164 -9.07 5.62 24.85
CA LYS A 164 -9.69 4.32 24.55
C LYS A 164 -8.75 3.20 24.93
N HIS A 165 -9.23 2.19 25.65
CA HIS A 165 -8.43 1.01 26.01
C HIS A 165 -7.66 0.41 24.81
N SER A 166 -8.29 0.32 23.64
CA SER A 166 -7.65 -0.17 22.41
C SER A 166 -6.45 0.66 21.96
N HIS A 167 -6.44 1.97 22.20
CA HIS A 167 -5.31 2.84 21.88
C HIS A 167 -4.17 2.63 22.88
N ALA A 168 -4.47 2.56 24.18
CA ALA A 168 -3.46 2.31 25.21
C ALA A 168 -2.77 0.95 25.01
N GLN A 169 -3.53 -0.10 24.70
CA GLN A 169 -2.97 -1.42 24.37
C GLN A 169 -2.06 -1.39 23.13
N SER A 170 -2.40 -0.61 22.11
CA SER A 170 -1.54 -0.45 20.95
C SER A 170 -0.24 0.29 21.27
N MET A 171 -0.28 1.31 22.13
CA MET A 171 0.92 2.03 22.59
C MET A 171 1.85 1.13 23.41
N ILE A 172 1.30 0.34 24.35
CA ILE A 172 2.08 -0.65 25.12
C ILE A 172 2.70 -1.71 24.22
N ARG A 173 1.98 -2.16 23.18
CA ARG A 173 2.55 -3.12 22.22
C ARG A 173 3.69 -2.51 21.41
N ILE A 174 3.53 -1.27 20.96
CA ILE A 174 4.55 -0.54 20.20
C ILE A 174 5.82 -0.36 21.04
N SER A 175 5.70 0.02 22.32
CA SER A 175 6.87 0.19 23.19
C SER A 175 7.64 -1.11 23.44
N ASN A 176 6.96 -2.25 23.36
CA ASN A 176 7.57 -3.58 23.51
C ASN A 176 8.12 -4.15 22.20
N MET A 177 7.87 -3.50 21.06
CA MET A 177 8.49 -3.86 19.79
C MET A 177 9.81 -3.09 19.67
N GLU A 178 10.93 -3.80 19.43
CA GLU A 178 12.15 -3.15 18.97
C GLU A 178 11.88 -2.55 17.57
N LEU A 179 11.40 -1.31 17.54
CA LEU A 179 11.22 -0.58 16.30
C LEU A 179 12.60 -0.17 15.79
N ASP A 180 12.92 -0.58 14.56
CA ASP A 180 14.05 -0.03 13.83
C ASP A 180 13.83 1.49 13.68
N PRO A 181 14.71 2.35 14.25
CA PRO A 181 14.58 3.80 14.16
C PRO A 181 14.67 4.35 12.73
N SER A 182 15.05 3.50 11.75
CA SER A 182 15.28 3.87 10.36
C SER A 182 14.13 3.56 9.39
N LEU A 183 13.00 3.04 9.89
CA LEU A 183 11.75 2.92 9.12
C LEU A 183 11.17 4.29 8.70
#